data_AF-S3DBF2-F1
#
_entry.id   AF-S3DBF2-F1
#
_cell.length_a   1.000
_cell.length_b   1.000
_cell.length_c   1.000
_cell.angle_alpha   90.00
_cell.angle_beta   90.00
_cell.angle_gamma   90.00
#
_symmetry.space_group_name_H-M   'P 1'
#
loop_
_entity.id
_entity.type
_entity.pdbx_description
1 polymer ?
#
loop_
_entity_poly.entity_id
_entity_poly.type
_entity_poly.pdbx_seq_one_letter_code
_entity_poly.pdbx_strand_id
1 'polypeptide(L)'
;MVTSTLIGPLSLYIKIRCRPHPITSRCSFHISTQHLPTYLSPNAFIITSITTSLSESSRLHADLIKHGTILPIPSDSSPGAQLTVTTASLTPEQIANQHPYLSTKQKARLISLLRFWEMECERWRVLDEEEAAILREMEEEEEGMSGGARMDLGIQLRRNRMMKFMVPSQRVEGGDAGGE
;
A
#
# COMPACT_ATOMS: atom_id res chain seq x y z
N MET A 1 -6.11 -19.11 42.03
CA MET A 1 -6.86 -18.74 40.81
C MET A 1 -6.34 -17.40 40.36
N VAL A 2 -5.48 -17.38 39.34
CA VAL A 2 -4.85 -16.16 38.83
C VAL A 2 -5.53 -15.84 37.50
N THR A 3 -6.37 -14.82 37.49
CA THR A 3 -6.97 -14.30 36.25
C THR A 3 -5.96 -13.36 35.59
N SER A 4 -5.28 -13.86 34.56
CA SER A 4 -4.49 -13.04 33.64
C SER A 4 -5.43 -12.20 32.77
N THR A 5 -5.46 -10.89 33.03
CA THR A 5 -6.03 -9.91 32.10
C THR A 5 -5.00 -9.64 31.01
N LEU A 6 -5.20 -10.21 29.82
CA LEU A 6 -4.40 -9.91 28.63
C LEU A 6 -4.63 -8.47 28.20
N ILE A 7 -3.61 -7.63 28.40
CA ILE A 7 -3.49 -6.30 27.81
C ILE A 7 -3.24 -6.49 26.31
N GLY A 8 -4.21 -6.10 25.49
CA GLY A 8 -4.11 -6.12 24.03
C GLY A 8 -3.05 -5.14 23.51
N PRO A 9 -2.51 -5.35 22.29
CA PRO A 9 -1.44 -4.52 21.75
C PRO A 9 -1.93 -3.09 21.49
N LEU A 10 -1.09 -2.14 21.89
CA LEU A 10 -1.27 -0.70 21.72
C LEU A 10 -1.42 -0.36 20.23
N SER A 11 -2.65 -0.08 19.81
CA SER A 11 -2.95 0.46 18.48
C SER A 11 -2.51 1.93 18.45
N LEU A 12 -1.38 2.21 17.81
CA LEU A 12 -0.79 3.54 17.69
C LEU A 12 -1.61 4.39 16.70
N TYR A 13 -2.54 5.21 17.19
CA TYR A 13 -3.32 6.12 16.36
C TYR A 13 -2.55 7.43 16.14
N ILE A 14 -2.03 7.64 14.92
CA ILE A 14 -1.43 8.91 14.51
C ILE A 14 -2.49 9.74 13.77
N LYS A 15 -2.79 10.93 14.31
CA LYS A 15 -3.73 11.89 13.75
C LYS A 15 -3.10 12.67 12.59
N ILE A 16 -3.58 12.45 11.37
CA ILE A 16 -3.07 13.11 10.17
C ILE A 16 -3.79 14.45 9.95
N ARG A 17 -3.05 15.56 9.89
CA ARG A 17 -3.54 16.87 9.44
C ARG A 17 -3.22 17.07 7.96
N CYS A 18 -4.23 17.12 7.11
CA CYS A 18 -4.08 17.68 5.76
C CYS A 18 -4.01 19.21 5.86
N ARG A 19 -2.89 19.84 5.49
CA ARG A 19 -2.87 21.28 5.20
C ARG A 19 -3.32 21.52 3.75
N PRO A 20 -4.15 22.53 3.48
CA PRO A 20 -4.52 22.90 2.12
C PRO A 20 -3.40 23.80 1.55
N HIS A 21 -2.72 23.38 0.50
CA HIS A 21 -1.95 24.28 -0.36
C HIS A 21 -2.25 23.91 -1.81
N PRO A 22 -2.42 24.90 -2.71
CA PRO A 22 -2.63 24.63 -4.11
C PRO A 22 -1.27 24.24 -4.71
N ILE A 23 -1.28 23.25 -5.60
CA ILE A 23 -0.21 22.86 -6.54
C ILE A 23 0.57 21.57 -6.20
N THR A 24 0.77 21.16 -4.95
CA THR A 24 1.36 19.83 -4.65
C THR A 24 0.79 19.22 -3.37
N SER A 25 -0.43 18.69 -3.44
CA SER A 25 -1.02 17.95 -2.31
C SER A 25 -0.39 16.57 -2.18
N ARG A 26 0.78 16.48 -1.54
CA ARG A 26 1.31 15.24 -0.97
C ARG A 26 0.36 14.80 0.15
N CYS A 27 -0.61 13.94 -0.18
CA CYS A 27 -1.39 13.23 0.82
C CYS A 27 -0.46 12.20 1.48
N SER A 28 0.06 12.52 2.67
CA SER A 28 0.77 11.54 3.49
C SER A 28 -0.24 10.55 4.08
N PHE A 29 -0.45 9.43 3.40
CA PHE A 29 -1.21 8.31 3.95
C PHE A 29 -0.29 7.50 4.86
N HIS A 30 -0.61 7.46 6.15
CA HIS A 30 0.08 6.61 7.12
C HIS A 30 -0.81 5.40 7.38
N ILE A 31 -0.61 4.32 6.61
CA ILE A 31 -1.35 3.07 6.80
C ILE A 31 -0.59 2.27 7.86
N SER A 32 -1.14 2.25 9.07
CA SER A 32 -0.72 1.29 10.09
C SER A 32 -1.15 -0.11 9.66
N THR A 33 -0.17 -0.99 9.45
CA THR A 33 -0.24 -2.44 9.70
C THR A 33 -1.34 -3.24 8.98
N GLN A 34 -1.01 -3.83 7.83
CA GLN A 34 -1.26 -5.26 7.54
C GLN A 34 -0.09 -5.78 6.69
N HIS A 35 0.33 -7.03 6.92
CA HIS A 35 1.48 -7.68 6.26
C HIS A 35 1.34 -7.84 4.73
N LEU A 36 0.24 -7.33 4.15
CA LEU A 36 -0.14 -7.40 2.75
C LEU A 36 -0.82 -6.06 2.39
N PRO A 37 -0.09 -5.05 1.87
CA PRO A 37 -0.71 -3.88 1.25
C PRO A 37 -1.42 -4.22 -0.06
N THR A 38 -1.47 -5.50 -0.39
CA THR A 38 -2.20 -6.03 -1.50
C THR A 38 -3.68 -5.66 -1.39
N TYR A 39 -4.32 -5.53 -0.23
CA TYR A 39 -5.78 -5.28 -0.22
C TYR A 39 -6.23 -4.01 0.51
N LEU A 40 -7.02 -3.19 -0.18
CA LEU A 40 -7.62 -1.98 0.38
C LEU A 40 -8.86 -2.36 1.22
N SER A 41 -8.72 -2.40 2.55
CA SER A 41 -9.84 -2.70 3.44
C SER A 41 -10.86 -1.54 3.55
N PRO A 42 -12.14 -1.81 3.90
CA PRO A 42 -13.12 -0.75 4.16
C PRO A 42 -12.64 0.31 5.17
N ASN A 43 -11.89 -0.10 6.19
CA ASN A 43 -11.37 0.79 7.23
C ASN A 43 -10.47 1.92 6.67
N ALA A 44 -9.85 1.71 5.51
CA ALA A 44 -9.04 2.73 4.86
C ALA A 44 -9.83 4.01 4.56
N PHE A 45 -11.11 3.89 4.19
CA PHE A 45 -11.98 5.05 3.91
C PHE A 45 -12.28 5.88 5.15
N ILE A 46 -12.27 5.26 6.33
CA ILE A 46 -12.46 5.94 7.62
C ILE A 46 -11.17 6.64 8.05
N ILE A 47 -10.04 5.93 7.99
CA ILE A 47 -8.72 6.46 8.34
C ILE A 47 -8.38 7.69 7.48
N THR A 48 -8.73 7.66 6.20
CA THR A 48 -8.50 8.76 5.26
C THR A 48 -9.56 9.86 5.33
N SER A 49 -10.52 9.76 6.26
CA SER A 49 -11.61 10.73 6.42
C SER A 49 -12.41 10.95 5.14
N ILE A 50 -12.62 9.89 4.34
CA ILE A 50 -13.56 9.88 3.22
C ILE A 50 -14.97 9.63 3.77
N THR A 51 -15.12 8.68 4.67
CA THR A 51 -16.38 8.38 5.37
C THR A 51 -16.15 8.45 6.88
N THR A 52 -17.19 8.76 7.66
CA THR A 52 -17.13 8.72 9.13
C THR A 52 -17.78 7.47 9.70
N SER A 53 -18.69 6.85 8.94
CA SER A 53 -19.40 5.64 9.35
C SER A 53 -18.84 4.37 8.69
N LEU A 54 -18.91 3.26 9.42
CA LEU A 54 -18.50 1.94 8.91
C LEU A 54 -19.44 1.43 7.81
N SER A 55 -20.73 1.75 7.90
CA SER A 55 -21.73 1.36 6.90
C SER A 55 -21.47 2.02 5.55
N GLU A 56 -21.19 3.31 5.51
CA GLU A 56 -20.84 4.02 4.27
C GLU A 56 -19.50 3.56 3.71
N SER A 57 -18.51 3.33 4.57
CA SER A 57 -17.21 2.76 4.20
C SER A 57 -17.37 1.39 3.53
N SER A 58 -18.18 0.51 4.12
CA SER A 58 -18.44 -0.83 3.58
C SER A 58 -19.22 -0.77 2.26
N ARG A 59 -20.19 0.14 2.15
CA ARG A 59 -20.91 0.38 0.90
C ARG A 59 -19.98 0.89 -0.19
N LEU A 60 -19.14 1.88 0.11
CA LEU A 60 -18.17 2.42 -0.83
C LEU A 60 -17.20 1.33 -1.31
N HIS A 61 -16.71 0.49 -0.40
CA HIS A 61 -15.88 -0.66 -0.74
C HIS A 61 -16.60 -1.62 -1.70
N ALA A 62 -17.84 -1.99 -1.41
CA ALA A 62 -18.63 -2.88 -2.26
C ALA A 62 -18.90 -2.28 -3.64
N ASP A 63 -19.20 -0.97 -3.71
CA ASP A 63 -19.41 -0.26 -4.97
C ASP A 63 -18.11 -0.25 -5.81
N LEU A 64 -16.94 -0.02 -5.19
CA LEU A 64 -15.65 -0.06 -5.88
C LEU A 64 -15.31 -1.45 -6.44
N ILE A 65 -15.66 -2.52 -5.73
CA ILE A 65 -15.53 -3.90 -6.23
C ILE A 65 -16.46 -4.12 -7.42
N LYS A 66 -17.73 -3.72 -7.28
CA LYS A 66 -18.75 -3.87 -8.33
C LYS A 66 -18.35 -3.17 -9.62
N HIS A 67 -17.68 -2.02 -9.52
CA HIS A 67 -17.18 -1.27 -10.66
C HIS A 67 -15.80 -1.72 -11.16
N GLY A 68 -15.20 -2.76 -10.56
CA GLY A 68 -13.89 -3.29 -10.94
C GLY A 68 -12.73 -2.33 -10.65
N THR A 69 -12.93 -1.33 -9.80
CA THR A 69 -11.87 -0.40 -9.39
C THR A 69 -10.90 -1.05 -8.41
N ILE A 70 -11.42 -1.89 -7.52
CA ILE A 70 -10.63 -2.69 -6.60
C ILE A 70 -10.99 -4.18 -6.75
N LEU A 71 -9.99 -5.05 -6.62
CA LEU A 71 -10.21 -6.50 -6.60
C LEU A 71 -10.70 -6.95 -5.22
N PRO A 72 -11.60 -7.94 -5.16
CA PRO A 72 -12.00 -8.54 -3.90
C PRO A 72 -10.80 -9.25 -3.24
N ILE A 73 -10.82 -9.27 -1.90
CA ILE A 73 -9.85 -10.05 -1.12
C ILE A 73 -10.10 -11.54 -1.42
N PRO A 74 -9.11 -12.30 -1.92
CA PRO A 74 -9.29 -13.71 -2.19
C PRO A 74 -9.58 -14.45 -0.88
N SER A 75 -10.57 -15.36 -0.92
CA SER A 75 -10.96 -16.17 0.25
C SER A 75 -9.91 -17.23 0.58
N ASP A 76 -9.15 -17.64 -0.42
CA ASP A 76 -7.98 -18.49 -0.26
C ASP A 76 -6.76 -17.59 -0.15
N SER A 77 -5.94 -17.81 0.86
CA SER A 77 -4.70 -17.08 1.16
C SER A 77 -3.60 -17.33 0.12
N SER A 78 -3.95 -17.29 -1.16
CA SER A 78 -3.03 -17.33 -2.28
C SER A 78 -2.72 -15.88 -2.65
N PRO A 79 -1.52 -15.36 -2.34
CA PRO A 79 -1.12 -14.03 -2.79
C PRO A 79 -1.10 -14.03 -4.31
N GLY A 80 -2.11 -13.42 -4.93
CA GLY A 80 -2.15 -13.22 -6.37
C GLY A 80 -1.23 -12.06 -6.74
N ALA A 81 -0.40 -12.26 -7.76
CA ALA A 81 0.49 -11.24 -8.35
C ALA A 81 -0.24 -10.08 -9.06
N GLN A 82 -1.55 -9.92 -8.84
CA GLN A 82 -2.35 -8.91 -9.50
C GLN A 82 -2.42 -7.63 -8.67
N LEU A 83 -2.23 -6.50 -9.37
CA LEU A 83 -2.55 -5.18 -8.84
C LEU A 83 -4.01 -5.16 -8.43
N THR A 84 -4.26 -4.84 -7.17
CA THR A 84 -5.60 -4.92 -6.56
C THR A 84 -6.40 -3.65 -6.71
N VAL A 85 -5.77 -2.57 -7.17
CA VAL A 85 -6.41 -1.31 -7.52
C VAL A 85 -6.00 -1.00 -8.95
N THR A 86 -6.98 -0.77 -9.80
CA THR A 86 -6.76 -0.34 -11.19
C THR A 86 -7.35 1.07 -11.33
N THR A 87 -6.48 2.06 -11.58
CA THR A 87 -6.93 3.45 -11.77
C THR A 87 -7.04 3.88 -13.23
N ALA A 88 -6.74 2.98 -14.18
CA ALA A 88 -6.85 3.24 -15.62
C ALA A 88 -8.23 3.77 -16.05
N SER A 89 -9.29 3.39 -15.32
CA SER A 89 -10.67 3.82 -15.55
C SER A 89 -11.20 4.81 -14.50
N LEU A 90 -10.32 5.50 -13.75
CA LEU A 90 -10.71 6.48 -12.74
C LEU A 90 -10.63 7.90 -13.29
N THR A 91 -11.63 8.29 -14.09
CA THR A 91 -11.85 9.71 -14.38
C THR A 91 -12.67 10.38 -13.26
N PRO A 92 -12.49 11.69 -13.02
CA PRO A 92 -13.32 12.43 -12.07
C PRO A 92 -14.82 12.32 -12.37
N GLU A 93 -15.19 12.25 -13.65
CA GLU A 93 -16.56 12.09 -14.11
C GLU A 93 -17.13 10.71 -13.76
N GLN A 94 -16.37 9.65 -13.99
CA GLN A 94 -16.79 8.29 -13.61
C GLN A 94 -17.01 8.17 -12.10
N ILE A 95 -16.11 8.71 -11.28
CA ILE A 95 -16.29 8.74 -9.82
C ILE A 95 -17.49 9.60 -9.41
N ALA A 96 -17.72 10.72 -10.09
CA ALA A 96 -18.88 11.57 -9.82
C ALA A 96 -20.20 10.83 -10.07
N ASN A 97 -20.27 10.06 -11.15
CA ASN A 97 -21.44 9.29 -11.57
C ASN A 97 -21.64 8.01 -10.75
N GLN A 98 -20.57 7.30 -10.41
CA GLN A 98 -20.62 6.05 -9.64
C GLN A 98 -20.93 6.30 -8.15
N HIS A 99 -20.44 7.40 -7.58
CA HIS A 99 -20.59 7.72 -6.17
C HIS A 99 -21.25 9.09 -5.95
N PRO A 100 -22.51 9.29 -6.38
CA PRO A 100 -23.19 10.59 -6.30
C PRO A 100 -23.41 11.05 -4.85
N TYR A 101 -23.46 10.12 -3.90
CA TYR A 101 -23.64 10.38 -2.47
C TYR A 101 -22.40 10.97 -1.78
N LEU A 102 -21.24 10.94 -2.42
CA LEU A 102 -20.02 11.57 -1.90
C LEU A 102 -19.95 13.05 -2.31
N SER A 103 -19.54 13.91 -1.37
CA SER A 103 -19.19 15.30 -1.67
C SER A 103 -17.97 15.39 -2.59
N THR A 104 -17.81 16.51 -3.28
CA THR A 104 -16.65 16.78 -4.15
C THR A 104 -15.31 16.60 -3.42
N LYS A 105 -15.23 17.00 -2.15
CA LYS A 105 -14.02 16.84 -1.33
C LYS A 105 -13.73 15.38 -1.01
N GLN A 106 -14.76 14.58 -0.73
CA GLN A 106 -14.62 13.13 -0.48
C GLN A 106 -14.21 12.41 -1.77
N LYS A 107 -14.80 12.76 -2.91
CA LYS A 107 -14.42 12.23 -4.24
C LYS A 107 -12.96 12.49 -4.56
N ALA A 108 -12.48 13.73 -4.34
CA ALA A 108 -11.08 14.06 -4.56
C ALA A 108 -10.14 13.23 -3.67
N ARG A 109 -10.48 13.05 -2.38
CA ARG A 109 -9.71 12.20 -1.45
C ARG A 109 -9.71 10.73 -1.87
N LEU A 110 -10.85 10.22 -2.34
CA LEU A 110 -10.97 8.86 -2.84
C LEU A 110 -10.04 8.62 -4.03
N ILE A 111 -10.03 9.53 -5.01
CA ILE A 111 -9.12 9.46 -6.16
C ILE A 111 -7.65 9.47 -5.69
N SER A 112 -7.30 10.39 -4.78
CA SER A 112 -5.95 10.44 -4.22
C SER A 112 -5.56 9.15 -3.50
N LEU A 113 -6.47 8.57 -2.71
CA LEU A 113 -6.24 7.30 -2.01
C LEU A 113 -6.04 6.15 -2.99
N LEU A 114 -6.90 6.02 -3.99
CA LEU A 114 -6.82 4.92 -4.97
C LEU A 114 -5.53 4.99 -5.79
N ARG A 115 -5.13 6.18 -6.25
CA ARG A 115 -3.84 6.39 -6.94
C ARG A 115 -2.66 6.09 -6.04
N PHE A 116 -2.70 6.54 -4.79
CA PHE A 116 -1.66 6.22 -3.82
C PHE A 116 -1.54 4.70 -3.63
N TRP A 117 -2.68 4.01 -3.49
CA TRP A 117 -2.70 2.57 -3.25
C TRP A 117 -2.19 1.77 -4.46
N GLU A 118 -2.57 2.16 -5.68
CA GLU A 118 -2.05 1.55 -6.91
C GLU A 118 -0.53 1.67 -7.00
N MET A 119 0.03 2.85 -6.74
CA MET A 119 1.49 3.03 -6.69
C MET A 119 2.14 2.18 -5.59
N GLU A 120 1.47 2.00 -4.45
CA GLU A 120 1.98 1.16 -3.37
C GLU A 120 1.95 -0.33 -3.75
N CYS A 121 0.91 -0.80 -4.43
CA CYS A 121 0.84 -2.16 -4.96
C CYS A 121 1.96 -2.40 -5.99
N GLU A 122 2.18 -1.45 -6.90
CA GLU A 122 3.23 -1.54 -7.90
C GLU A 122 4.63 -1.57 -7.26
N ARG A 123 4.88 -0.72 -6.26
CA ARG A 123 6.12 -0.73 -5.48
C ARG A 123 6.38 -2.10 -4.85
N TRP A 124 5.36 -2.72 -4.28
CA TRP A 124 5.49 -4.04 -3.68
C TRP A 124 5.74 -5.13 -4.72
N ARG A 125 5.05 -5.07 -5.86
CA ARG A 125 5.28 -5.98 -7.00
C ARG A 125 6.74 -5.96 -7.44
N VAL A 126 7.31 -4.77 -7.64
CA VAL A 126 8.73 -4.62 -8.02
C VAL A 126 9.66 -5.22 -6.95
N LEU A 127 9.41 -4.96 -5.66
CA LEU A 127 10.23 -5.53 -4.58
C LEU A 127 10.11 -7.06 -4.48
N ASP A 128 8.94 -7.62 -4.77
CA ASP A 128 8.73 -9.08 -4.84
C ASP A 128 9.47 -9.70 -6.02
N GLU A 129 9.46 -9.05 -7.19
CA GLU A 129 10.18 -9.48 -8.38
C GLU A 129 11.70 -9.43 -8.18
N GLU A 130 12.21 -8.35 -7.59
CA GLU A 130 13.64 -8.23 -7.25
C GLU A 130 14.05 -9.27 -6.19
N GLU A 131 13.24 -9.47 -5.14
CA GLU A 131 13.52 -10.51 -4.13
C GLU A 131 13.54 -11.91 -4.77
N ALA A 132 12.60 -12.22 -5.66
CA ALA A 132 12.56 -13.50 -6.38
C ALA A 132 13.76 -13.67 -7.33
N ALA A 133 14.22 -12.60 -7.98
CA ALA A 133 15.40 -12.63 -8.84
C ALA A 133 16.68 -12.90 -8.03
N ILE A 134 16.88 -12.21 -6.90
CA ILE A 134 18.03 -12.42 -6.00
C ILE A 134 18.05 -13.85 -5.47
N LEU A 135 16.89 -14.38 -5.05
CA LEU A 135 16.81 -15.76 -4.56
C LEU A 135 17.17 -16.77 -5.65
N ARG A 136 16.70 -16.56 -6.88
CA ARG A 136 17.04 -17.43 -8.02
C ARG A 136 18.53 -17.39 -8.34
N GLU A 137 19.16 -16.22 -8.32
CA GLU A 137 20.60 -16.07 -8.55
C GLU A 137 21.42 -16.78 -7.46
N MET A 138 20.97 -16.70 -6.19
CA MET A 138 21.60 -17.43 -5.09
C MET A 138 21.46 -18.96 -5.23
N GLU A 139 20.37 -19.46 -5.81
CA GLU A 139 20.13 -20.88 -6.07
C GLU A 139 20.93 -21.37 -7.29
N GLU A 140 21.00 -20.60 -8.37
CA GLU A 140 21.68 -20.97 -9.61
C GLU A 140 23.21 -21.02 -9.47
N GLU A 141 23.80 -20.20 -8.60
CA GLU A 141 25.26 -20.14 -8.40
C GLU A 141 25.78 -20.93 -7.19
N GLU A 142 24.96 -21.82 -6.59
CA GLU A 142 25.32 -22.54 -5.37
C GLU A 142 26.61 -23.40 -5.49
N GLU A 143 27.01 -23.76 -6.71
CA GLU A 143 28.21 -24.59 -6.98
C GLU A 143 29.47 -23.81 -7.42
N GLY A 144 29.41 -22.48 -7.56
CA GLY A 144 30.54 -21.70 -8.12
C GLY A 144 30.72 -20.27 -7.61
N MET A 145 29.79 -19.75 -6.81
CA MET A 145 29.82 -18.36 -6.35
C MET A 145 30.97 -18.09 -5.37
N SER A 146 31.75 -17.04 -5.62
CA SER A 146 32.72 -16.55 -4.62
C SER A 146 32.00 -16.09 -3.36
N GLY A 147 32.59 -16.30 -2.19
CA GLY A 147 31.97 -15.90 -0.91
C GLY A 147 31.60 -14.41 -0.83
N GLY A 148 32.27 -13.55 -1.59
CA GLY A 148 31.96 -12.12 -1.70
C GLY A 148 30.63 -11.86 -2.40
N ALA A 149 30.40 -12.46 -3.58
CA ALA A 149 29.16 -12.28 -4.34
C ALA A 149 27.93 -12.77 -3.56
N ARG A 150 28.05 -13.90 -2.83
CA ARG A 150 26.97 -14.40 -1.98
C ARG A 150 26.64 -13.44 -0.83
N MET A 151 27.65 -12.80 -0.26
CA MET A 151 27.47 -11.79 0.78
C MET A 151 26.75 -10.55 0.24
N ASP A 152 27.12 -10.09 -0.96
CA ASP A 152 26.49 -8.94 -1.62
C ASP A 152 25.02 -9.18 -1.93
N LEU A 153 24.66 -10.35 -2.47
CA LEU A 153 23.26 -10.75 -2.69
C LEU A 153 22.47 -10.82 -1.36
N GLY A 154 23.09 -11.32 -0.29
CA GLY A 154 22.49 -11.32 1.04
C GLY A 154 22.21 -9.91 1.59
N ILE A 155 23.08 -8.95 1.28
CA ILE A 155 22.87 -7.53 1.63
C ILE A 155 21.71 -6.95 0.82
N GLN A 156 21.65 -7.22 -0.48
CA GLN A 156 20.56 -6.77 -1.36
C GLN A 156 19.21 -7.33 -0.92
N LEU A 157 19.14 -8.62 -0.62
CA LEU A 157 17.92 -9.28 -0.11
C LEU A 157 17.43 -8.62 1.18
N ARG A 158 18.35 -8.35 2.12
CA ARG A 158 18.02 -7.68 3.38
C ARG A 158 17.49 -6.26 3.14
N ARG A 159 18.12 -5.51 2.23
CA ARG A 159 17.66 -4.17 1.82
C ARG A 159 16.23 -4.23 1.29
N ASN A 160 15.92 -5.14 0.37
CA ASN A 160 14.57 -5.25 -0.22
C ASN A 160 13.51 -5.58 0.83
N ARG A 161 13.82 -6.50 1.75
CA ARG A 161 12.94 -6.82 2.88
C ARG A 161 12.72 -5.62 3.79
N MET A 162 13.75 -4.81 4.07
CA MET A 162 13.60 -3.59 4.87
C MET A 162 12.74 -2.54 4.14
N MET A 163 12.95 -2.35 2.84
CA MET A 163 12.21 -1.40 2.01
C MET A 163 10.70 -1.67 1.99
N LYS A 164 10.26 -2.93 2.09
CA LYS A 164 8.83 -3.28 2.18
C LYS A 164 8.14 -2.60 3.37
N PHE A 165 8.81 -2.49 4.51
CA PHE A 165 8.26 -1.93 5.75
C PHE A 165 8.50 -0.41 5.92
N MET A 166 9.14 0.25 4.96
CA MET A 166 9.40 1.69 5.04
C MET A 166 8.14 2.51 4.72
N VAL A 167 7.80 3.41 5.64
CA VAL A 167 6.73 4.39 5.41
C VAL A 167 7.14 5.39 4.33
N PRO A 168 6.19 5.98 3.58
CA PRO A 168 6.50 6.92 2.50
C PRO A 168 7.49 8.02 2.86
N SER A 169 7.44 8.56 4.09
CA SER A 169 8.34 9.63 4.55
C SER A 169 9.79 9.19 4.78
N GLN A 170 10.05 7.88 4.90
CA GLN A 170 11.38 7.32 5.08
C GLN A 170 12.00 6.88 3.75
N ARG A 171 11.21 6.81 2.68
CA ARG A 171 11.68 6.38 1.36
C ARG A 171 12.54 7.50 0.79
N VAL A 172 13.82 7.20 0.59
CA VAL A 172 14.71 8.07 -0.19
C VAL A 172 14.31 7.88 -1.65
N GLU A 173 13.34 8.68 -2.11
CA GLU A 173 13.04 8.76 -3.54
C GLU A 173 14.17 9.53 -4.20
N GLY A 174 15.04 8.81 -4.91
CA GLY A 174 15.99 9.37 -5.88
C GLY A 174 16.64 10.67 -5.41
N GLY A 175 17.39 10.62 -4.30
CA GLY A 175 18.38 11.64 -4.04
C GLY A 175 19.38 11.54 -5.18
N ASP A 176 19.28 12.51 -6.09
CA ASP A 176 20.28 12.86 -7.08
C ASP A 176 21.67 12.73 -6.45
N ALA A 177 22.32 11.60 -6.73
CA ALA A 177 23.75 11.44 -6.54
C ALA A 177 24.46 12.08 -7.74
N GLY A 178 24.03 13.29 -8.13
CA GLY A 178 24.75 14.23 -8.97
C GLY A 178 25.74 15.01 -8.11
N GLY A 179 26.62 14.28 -7.43
CA GLY A 179 27.80 14.82 -6.79
C GLY A 179 29.02 14.34 -7.56
N GLU A 180 29.30 14.98 -8.69
CA GLU A 180 30.64 15.30 -9.22
C GLU A 180 30.53 16.26 -10.41
#